data_AF-A0A800M8Y5-F1
#
_entry.id   AF-A0A800M8Y5-F1
#
_cell.length_a   1.000
_cell.length_b   1.000
_cell.length_c   1.000
_cell.angle_alpha   90.00
_cell.angle_beta   90.00
_cell.angle_gamma   90.00
#
_symmetry.space_group_name_H-M   'P 1'
#
loop_
_entity.id
_entity.type
_entity.pdbx_description
1 polymer ?
#
loop_
_entity_poly.entity_id
_entity_poly.type
_entity_poly.pdbx_seq_one_letter_code
_entity_poly.pdbx_strand_id
1 'polypeptide(L)' 'MSDEQDYPKHYCGVFGVHGHPNAAELTYYGLYALQHRGQESAGIVSNDGTQFREHKGMGLVPQVFKGDVLHDLVGHT' A
#
# COMPACT_ATOMS: atom_id res chain seq x y z
N MET A 1 1.76 -32.76 -19.46
CA MET A 1 2.22 -31.99 -18.29
C MET A 1 1.43 -30.70 -18.28
N SER A 2 0.60 -30.48 -17.26
CA SER A 2 -0.16 -29.23 -17.12
C SER A 2 0.76 -28.14 -16.59
N ASP A 3 0.90 -27.05 -17.32
CA ASP A 3 1.54 -25.81 -16.85
C ASP A 3 0.80 -25.34 -15.60
N GLU A 4 1.39 -25.55 -14.41
CA GLU A 4 0.88 -24.96 -13.19
C GLU A 4 1.23 -23.47 -13.22
N GLN A 5 0.22 -22.66 -13.52
CA GLN A 5 0.36 -21.22 -13.69
C GLN A 5 0.69 -20.57 -12.33
N ASP A 6 1.89 -20.03 -12.20
CA ASP A 6 2.40 -19.37 -11.00
C ASP A 6 1.85 -17.93 -10.91
N TYR A 7 0.66 -17.79 -10.33
CA TYR A 7 0.10 -16.49 -9.95
C TYR A 7 -0.23 -16.49 -8.46
N PRO A 8 -0.23 -15.31 -7.80
CA PRO A 8 -0.55 -15.21 -6.38
C PRO A 8 -1.91 -15.85 -6.07
N LYS A 9 -1.90 -16.96 -5.33
CA LYS A 9 -3.12 -17.70 -4.93
C LYS A 9 -3.78 -17.09 -3.68
N HIS A 10 -3.09 -16.16 -3.01
CA HIS A 10 -3.57 -15.48 -1.82
C HIS A 10 -4.38 -14.23 -2.18
N TYR A 11 -5.44 -13.97 -1.43
CA TYR A 11 -6.20 -12.74 -1.54
C TYR A 11 -5.30 -11.58 -1.07
N CYS A 12 -4.98 -10.67 -2.00
CA CYS A 12 -4.28 -9.42 -1.75
C CYS A 12 -4.98 -8.30 -2.53
N GLY A 13 -4.88 -7.06 -2.05
CA GLY A 13 -5.35 -5.86 -2.74
C GLY A 13 -4.17 -4.96 -3.09
N VAL A 14 -4.21 -4.35 -4.28
CA VAL A 14 -3.23 -3.35 -4.71
C VAL A 14 -3.97 -2.07 -5.08
N PHE A 15 -3.42 -0.93 -4.69
CA PHE A 15 -3.93 0.40 -5.02
C PHE A 15 -2.75 1.34 -5.28
N GLY A 16 -2.90 2.28 -6.20
CA GLY A 16 -1.85 3.24 -6.54
C GLY A 16 -2.42 4.55 -7.04
N VAL A 17 -1.68 5.63 -6.77
CA VAL A 17 -2.02 7.01 -7.14
C VAL A 17 -0.78 7.67 -7.71
N HIS A 18 -0.95 8.45 -8.77
CA HIS A 18 0.14 9.15 -9.44
C HIS A 18 -0.22 10.61 -9.70
N GLY A 19 0.74 11.52 -9.54
CA GLY A 19 0.59 12.94 -9.86
C GLY A 19 -0.36 13.69 -8.92
N HIS A 20 -0.48 13.25 -7.67
CA HIS A 20 -1.35 13.87 -6.68
C HIS A 20 -0.56 14.24 -5.41
N PRO A 21 -0.71 15.46 -4.86
CA PRO A 21 0.05 15.88 -3.67
C PRO A 21 -0.19 14.99 -2.45
N ASN A 22 -1.38 14.39 -2.35
CA ASN A 22 -1.79 13.50 -1.26
C ASN A 22 -1.77 12.01 -1.68
N ALA A 23 -0.87 11.59 -2.57
CA ALA A 23 -0.86 10.23 -3.12
C ALA A 23 -0.79 9.14 -2.03
N ALA A 24 0.01 9.35 -0.98
CA ALA A 24 0.13 8.40 0.14
C ALA A 24 -1.17 8.24 0.94
N GLU A 25 -1.87 9.35 1.23
CA GLU A 25 -3.14 9.34 1.98
C GLU A 25 -4.27 8.71 1.15
N LEU A 26 -4.37 9.05 -0.13
CA LEU A 26 -5.33 8.41 -1.03
C LEU A 26 -5.04 6.91 -1.17
N THR A 27 -3.76 6.52 -1.19
CA THR A 27 -3.35 5.11 -1.21
C THR A 27 -3.77 4.39 0.08
N TYR A 28 -3.59 5.02 1.24
CA TYR A 28 -4.10 4.50 2.51
C TYR A 28 -5.61 4.24 2.46
N TYR A 29 -6.42 5.19 1.99
CA TYR A 29 -7.87 5.02 1.90
C TYR A 29 -8.26 3.93 0.89
N GLY A 30 -7.56 3.83 -0.23
CA GLY A 30 -7.74 2.76 -1.21
C GLY A 30 -7.45 1.38 -0.62
N LEU A 31 -6.33 1.23 0.11
CA LEU A 31 -5.99 -0.01 0.81
C LEU A 31 -7.00 -0.32 1.93
N TYR A 32 -7.47 0.69 2.66
CA TYR A 32 -8.50 0.52 3.68
C TYR A 32 -9.80 -0.04 3.07
N ALA A 33 -10.24 0.50 1.94
CA ALA A 33 -11.40 -0.03 1.20
C ALA A 33 -11.18 -1.47 0.72
N LEU A 34 -9.94 -1.82 0.36
CA LEU A 34 -9.54 -3.16 -0.07
C LEU A 34 -9.19 -4.12 1.08
N GLN A 35 -9.32 -3.72 2.35
CA GLN A 35 -8.91 -4.53 3.51
C GLN A 35 -9.58 -5.92 3.55
N HIS A 36 -10.79 -6.04 3.03
CA HIS A 36 -11.50 -7.33 2.92
C HIS A 36 -10.77 -8.34 2.03
N ARG A 37 -9.82 -7.90 1.19
CA ARG A 37 -8.99 -8.77 0.36
C ARG A 37 -7.75 -9.29 1.07
N GLY A 38 -7.36 -8.77 2.23
CA GLY A 38 -6.18 -9.25 2.93
C GLY A 38 -6.01 -8.53 4.26
N GLN A 39 -5.79 -9.28 5.34
CA GLN A 39 -5.75 -8.76 6.72
C GLN A 39 -4.43 -9.04 7.45
N GLU A 40 -3.48 -9.70 6.78
CA GLU A 40 -2.24 -10.18 7.38
C GLU A 40 -1.17 -9.09 7.46
N SER A 41 -1.08 -8.24 6.45
CA SER A 41 -0.11 -7.14 6.37
C SER A 41 -0.58 -6.04 5.43
N ALA A 42 0.05 -4.88 5.53
CA ALA A 42 -0.13 -3.78 4.59
C ALA A 42 1.19 -3.04 4.36
N GLY A 43 1.31 -2.37 3.21
CA GLY A 43 2.50 -1.62 2.83
C GLY A 43 2.17 -0.49 1.85
N ILE A 44 2.85 0.65 2.02
CA ILE A 44 2.81 1.80 1.10
C ILE A 44 4.26 2.17 0.78
N VAL A 45 4.51 2.40 -0.51
CA VAL A 45 5.73 3.02 -1.00
C VAL A 45 5.32 4.28 -1.76
N SER A 46 5.98 5.39 -1.49
CA SER A 46 5.78 6.67 -2.19
C SER A 46 7.10 7.20 -2.72
N ASN A 47 7.04 8.03 -3.76
CA ASN A 47 8.20 8.68 -4.35
C ASN A 47 7.99 10.21 -4.42
N ASP A 48 8.96 10.96 -3.91
CA ASP A 48 8.99 12.43 -4.00
C ASP A 48 9.65 12.96 -5.28
N GLY A 49 10.01 12.07 -6.20
CA GLY A 49 10.72 12.38 -7.45
C GLY A 49 12.23 12.25 -7.32
N THR A 50 12.76 12.14 -6.08
CA THR A 50 14.19 11.94 -5.80
C THR A 50 14.47 10.70 -4.98
N GLN A 51 13.56 10.34 -4.07
CA GLN A 51 13.71 9.24 -3.14
C GLN A 51 12.41 8.47 -2.98
N PHE A 52 12.55 7.14 -2.89
CA PHE A 52 11.48 6.26 -2.43
C PHE A 52 11.44 6.20 -0.89
N ARG A 53 10.23 6.26 -0.35
CA ARG A 53 9.93 6.07 1.07
C ARG A 53 9.01 4.87 1.20
N GLU A 54 9.33 3.96 2.11
CA GLU A 54 8.52 2.77 2.34
C GLU A 54 8.11 2.65 3.80
N HIS A 55 6.88 2.19 4.02
CA HIS A 55 6.43 1.69 5.30
C HIS A 55 5.55 0.46 5.11
N LYS A 56 5.86 -0.61 5.84
CA LYS A 56 5.11 -1.86 5.80
C LYS A 56 5.10 -2.51 7.18
N GLY A 57 4.05 -3.26 7.47
CA GLY A 57 3.88 -3.92 8.74
C GLY A 57 2.84 -5.02 8.70
N MET A 58 2.86 -5.86 9.73
CA MET A 58 1.82 -6.88 9.96
C MET A 58 0.56 -6.23 10.56
N GLY A 59 -0.59 -6.80 10.23
CA GLY A 59 -1.90 -6.37 10.71
C GLY A 59 -2.68 -5.54 9.69
N LEU A 60 -3.76 -4.93 10.17
CA LEU A 60 -4.69 -4.15 9.37
C LEU A 60 -4.06 -2.81 8.94
N VAL A 61 -4.51 -2.26 7.81
CA VAL A 61 -4.13 -0.94 7.28
C VAL A 61 -4.12 0.15 8.37
N PRO A 62 -5.19 0.37 9.19
CA PRO A 62 -5.15 1.39 10.24
C PRO A 62 -4.20 1.08 11.41
N GLN A 63 -3.75 -0.16 11.57
CA GLN A 63 -2.76 -0.55 12.59
C GLN A 63 -1.34 -0.28 12.10
N VAL A 64 -1.09 -0.53 10.81
CA VAL A 64 0.20 -0.30 10.15
C VAL A 64 0.45 1.20 9.95
N PHE A 65 -0.55 1.96 9.50
CA PHE A 65 -0.40 3.38 9.20
C PHE A 65 -1.09 4.24 10.26
N LYS A 66 -0.32 4.64 11.27
CA LYS A 66 -0.74 5.66 12.25
C LYS A 66 -0.54 7.06 11.67
N GLY A 67 -1.13 8.07 12.33
CA GLY A 67 -1.16 9.45 11.81
C GLY A 67 0.22 9.98 11.44
N ASP A 68 1.22 9.80 12.30
CA ASP A 68 2.62 10.16 12.07
C ASP A 68 3.26 9.45 10.86
N VAL A 69 3.03 8.15 10.71
CA VAL A 69 3.60 7.34 9.61
C VAL A 69 3.18 7.87 8.23
N LEU A 70 1.93 8.29 8.06
CA LEU A 70 1.45 8.83 6.77
C LEU A 70 2.08 10.19 6.45
N HIS A 71 2.40 11.00 7.45
CA HIS A 71 3.10 12.26 7.25
C HIS A 71 4.54 12.04 6.79
N ASP A 72 5.19 10.95 7.21
CA ASP A 72 6.55 10.61 6.81
C ASP A 72 6.64 10.02 5.39
N LEU A 73 5.51 9.63 4.80
CA LEU A 73 5.39 9.09 3.44
C LEU A 73 5.12 10.17 2.38
N VAL A 74 5.55 11.41 2.60
CA VAL A 74 5.42 12.49 1.60
C VAL A 74 5.98 12.04 0.25
N GLY A 75 5.13 12.06 -0.77
CA GLY A 75 5.47 11.73 -2.15
C GLY A 75 4.29 12.04 -3.06
N HIS A 76 4.57 12.53 -4.27
CA HIS A 76 3.55 12.90 -5.24
C HIS A 76 3.38 11.85 -6.35
N THR A 77 4.16 10.77 -6.27
CA THR A 77 4.42 9.81 -7.35
C THR A 77 4.44 8.38 -6.85
#